data_AF-Q6W3M4-F1
#
_entry.id   AF-Q6W3M4-F1
#
_cell.length_a   1.000
_cell.length_b   1.000
_cell.length_c   1.000
_cell.angle_alpha   90.00
_cell.angle_beta   90.00
_cell.angle_gamma   90.00
#
_symmetry.space_group_name_H-M   'P 1'
#
loop_
_entity.id
_entity.type
_entity.pdbx_description
1 polymer ?
#
loop_
_entity_poly.entity_id
_entity_poly.type
_entity_poly.pdbx_seq_one_letter_code
_entity_poly.pdbx_strand_id
1 'polypeptide(L)'
;MKKSHFYIFIFLYILSLLYLILTLPIGPNEAKIFFIKNEILHHISNLFYGFFKNNLDFRVIFLIFGILNIYLFFLISKIYLIDSSKSYFATFVFALLPGIITSSVIINLDVFIITLVLIFILANYKRLKVLEILTMIILLLIHKASAIFFISVSIYFAFKRDKIMFTLSILFTATSIIYFNGLDIGGKPKGTFLALFGLYSAIFSPIIFITFFYSLYRIWLRDKKDILWYISSTAFIISIFLSLRQKVTNHRLCPICNSGYYTYSVNIL
;
A
#
# COMPACT_ATOMS: atom_id res chain seq x y z
N MET A 1 10.39 -9.98 19.93
CA MET A 1 11.19 -8.78 20.24
C MET A 1 10.72 -8.14 21.56
N LYS A 2 11.62 -7.70 22.44
CA LYS A 2 11.23 -7.00 23.69
C LYS A 2 10.71 -5.58 23.38
N LYS A 3 9.73 -5.10 24.15
CA LYS A 3 9.09 -3.78 23.99
C LYS A 3 10.11 -2.62 23.93
N SER A 4 11.14 -2.63 24.78
CA SER A 4 12.19 -1.61 24.78
C SER A 4 12.97 -1.55 23.46
N HIS A 5 13.29 -2.71 22.87
CA HIS A 5 14.05 -2.77 21.62
C HIS A 5 13.22 -2.24 20.44
N PHE A 6 11.90 -2.44 20.48
CA PHE A 6 10.99 -1.91 19.46
C PHE A 6 10.94 -0.39 19.44
N TYR A 7 10.90 0.28 20.60
CA TYR A 7 10.89 1.75 20.63
C TYR A 7 12.23 2.35 20.20
N ILE A 8 13.35 1.72 20.60
CA ILE A 8 14.68 2.12 20.12
C ILE A 8 14.75 1.97 18.59
N PHE A 9 14.23 0.87 18.05
CA PHE A 9 14.14 0.68 16.60
C PHE A 9 13.30 1.75 15.92
N ILE A 10 12.09 2.07 16.39
CA ILE A 10 11.26 3.12 15.80
C ILE A 10 11.97 4.47 15.81
N PHE A 11 12.63 4.81 16.93
CA PHE A 11 13.38 6.05 17.05
C PHE A 11 14.51 6.12 16.01
N LEU A 12 15.33 5.08 15.90
CA LEU A 12 16.39 4.98 14.90
C LEU A 12 15.85 5.00 13.47
N TYR A 13 14.72 4.33 13.24
CA TYR A 13 14.06 4.30 11.94
C TYR A 13 13.62 5.70 11.50
N ILE A 14 12.94 6.45 12.36
CA ILE A 14 12.53 7.84 12.06
C ILE A 14 13.76 8.72 11.80
N LEU A 15 14.82 8.57 12.61
CA LEU A 15 16.05 9.32 12.43
C LEU A 15 16.74 8.98 11.09
N SER A 16 16.71 7.71 10.70
CA SER A 16 17.23 7.26 9.39
C SER A 16 16.41 7.82 8.22
N LEU A 17 15.08 7.87 8.33
CA LEU A 17 14.22 8.49 7.31
C LEU A 17 14.50 9.99 7.18
N LEU A 18 14.64 10.70 8.31
CA LEU A 18 14.98 12.12 8.31
C LEU A 18 16.35 12.37 7.65
N TYR A 19 17.35 11.58 8.00
CA TYR A 19 18.67 11.64 7.37
C TYR A 19 18.58 11.41 5.86
N LEU A 20 17.80 10.41 5.43
CA LEU A 20 17.65 10.10 4.02
C LEU A 20 16.95 11.25 3.27
N ILE A 21 15.91 11.85 3.83
CA ILE A 21 15.23 13.00 3.21
C ILE A 21 16.15 14.21 3.08
N LEU A 22 16.97 14.49 4.10
CA LEU A 22 17.88 15.63 4.09
C LEU A 22 18.99 15.48 3.05
N THR A 23 19.53 14.26 2.90
CA THR A 23 20.65 13.98 1.98
C THR A 23 20.20 13.70 0.54
N LEU A 24 19.00 13.17 0.34
CA LEU A 24 18.54 12.74 -0.98
C LEU A 24 18.24 13.97 -1.87
N PRO A 25 18.91 14.12 -3.02
CA PRO A 25 18.64 15.21 -3.95
C PRO A 25 17.24 15.07 -4.57
N ILE A 26 16.75 16.15 -5.17
CA ILE A 26 15.47 16.17 -5.87
C ILE A 26 15.63 15.40 -7.18
N GLY A 27 14.88 14.31 -7.34
CA GLY A 27 14.87 13.56 -8.60
C GLY A 27 14.14 14.32 -9.72
N PRO A 28 14.41 14.01 -11.00
CA PRO A 28 13.76 14.70 -12.13
C PRO A 28 12.22 14.53 -12.13
N ASN A 29 11.72 13.38 -11.67
CA ASN A 29 10.28 13.14 -11.54
C ASN A 29 9.65 13.98 -10.41
N GLU A 30 10.33 14.09 -9.27
CA GLU A 30 9.88 14.91 -8.14
C GLU A 30 9.89 16.39 -8.51
N ALA A 31 10.96 16.86 -9.17
CA ALA A 31 11.04 18.23 -9.68
C ALA A 31 9.89 18.54 -10.65
N LYS A 32 9.54 17.62 -11.55
CA LYS A 32 8.41 17.80 -12.48
C LYS A 32 7.07 17.89 -11.74
N ILE A 33 6.88 17.08 -10.69
CA ILE A 33 5.67 17.13 -9.86
C ILE A 33 5.62 18.46 -9.08
N PHE A 34 6.75 18.87 -8.53
CA PHE A 34 6.85 20.03 -7.66
C PHE A 34 6.75 21.36 -8.42
N PHE A 35 7.39 21.50 -9.58
CA PHE A 35 7.48 22.78 -10.30
C PHE A 35 6.48 22.94 -11.45
N ILE A 36 6.03 21.86 -12.09
CA ILE A 36 5.37 21.94 -13.40
C ILE A 36 3.92 21.44 -13.38
N LYS A 37 3.64 20.35 -12.67
CA LYS A 37 2.32 19.69 -12.75
C LYS A 37 1.31 20.34 -11.79
N ASN A 38 0.10 20.64 -12.27
CA ASN A 38 -1.06 20.98 -11.42
C ASN A 38 -1.90 19.72 -11.10
N GLU A 39 -1.29 18.77 -10.40
CA GLU A 39 -1.99 17.58 -9.88
C GLU A 39 -2.14 17.70 -8.35
N ILE A 40 -2.99 16.86 -7.75
CA ILE A 40 -3.19 16.79 -6.28
C ILE A 40 -1.84 16.74 -5.53
N LEU A 41 -0.87 16.02 -6.08
CA LEU A 41 0.46 15.85 -5.50
C LEU A 41 1.26 17.14 -5.39
N HIS A 42 1.10 18.05 -6.35
CA HIS A 42 1.78 19.35 -6.35
C HIS A 42 1.30 20.23 -5.20
N HIS A 43 -0.03 20.30 -5.03
CA HIS A 43 -0.62 21.06 -3.92
C HIS A 43 -0.16 20.48 -2.57
N ILE A 44 -0.17 19.15 -2.43
CA ILE A 44 0.29 18.47 -1.22
C ILE A 44 1.77 18.76 -0.93
N SER A 45 2.64 18.70 -1.95
CA SER A 45 4.07 18.97 -1.77
C SER A 45 4.39 20.43 -1.47
N ASN A 46 3.55 21.37 -1.90
CA ASN A 46 3.75 22.79 -1.67
C ASN A 46 3.19 23.32 -0.34
N LEU A 47 2.48 22.49 0.44
CA LEU A 47 1.84 22.90 1.70
C LEU A 47 2.82 23.51 2.72
N PHE A 48 4.04 23.00 2.78
CA PHE A 48 5.07 23.42 3.73
C PHE A 48 6.27 24.10 3.06
N TYR A 49 6.11 24.56 1.81
CA TYR A 49 7.17 25.21 1.08
C TYR A 49 7.66 26.48 1.79
N GLY A 50 8.97 26.57 2.06
CA GLY A 50 9.60 27.73 2.69
C GLY A 50 9.68 27.69 4.21
N PHE A 51 9.14 26.66 4.88
CA PHE A 51 9.15 26.57 6.34
C PHE A 51 10.51 26.10 6.90
N PHE A 52 11.09 25.02 6.34
CA PHE A 52 12.37 24.47 6.78
C PHE A 52 13.55 24.93 5.93
N LYS A 53 13.31 25.51 4.74
CA LYS A 53 14.32 25.99 3.78
C LYS A 53 15.32 24.91 3.31
N ASN A 54 14.93 23.65 3.49
CA ASN A 54 15.73 22.46 3.20
C ASN A 54 14.89 21.44 2.42
N ASN A 55 15.48 20.28 2.06
CA ASN A 55 14.80 19.18 1.37
C ASN A 55 13.59 18.58 2.11
N LEU A 56 13.34 18.99 3.36
CA LEU A 56 12.16 18.59 4.14
C LEU A 56 10.87 19.27 3.65
N ASP A 57 10.96 20.48 3.09
CA ASP A 57 9.80 21.33 2.77
C ASP A 57 8.72 20.62 1.95
N PHE A 58 9.15 19.81 0.97
CA PHE A 58 8.26 19.14 0.03
C PHE A 58 8.04 17.65 0.34
N ARG A 59 8.74 17.09 1.35
CA ARG A 59 8.69 15.66 1.74
C ARG A 59 8.08 15.43 3.13
N VAL A 60 7.94 16.45 3.96
CA VAL A 60 7.48 16.33 5.36
C VAL A 60 6.12 15.62 5.48
N ILE A 61 5.18 15.94 4.59
CA ILE A 61 3.85 15.32 4.60
C ILE A 61 3.93 13.82 4.30
N PHE A 62 4.79 13.40 3.37
CA PHE A 62 4.99 11.99 3.02
C PHE A 62 5.64 11.24 4.20
N LEU A 63 6.57 11.87 4.91
CA LEU A 63 7.16 11.30 6.14
C LEU A 63 6.12 11.13 7.25
N ILE A 64 5.24 12.11 7.47
CA ILE A 64 4.17 12.01 8.48
C ILE A 64 3.25 10.83 8.17
N PHE A 65 2.81 10.70 6.92
CA PHE A 65 1.99 9.56 6.49
C PHE A 65 2.76 8.22 6.52
N GLY A 66 4.07 8.23 6.27
CA GLY A 66 4.94 7.07 6.42
C GLY A 66 5.02 6.56 7.87
N ILE A 67 5.17 7.47 8.84
CA ILE A 67 5.15 7.14 10.27
C ILE A 67 3.75 6.65 10.68
N LEU A 68 2.69 7.30 10.18
CA LEU A 68 1.31 6.88 10.41
C LEU A 68 1.05 5.46 9.87
N ASN A 69 1.61 5.09 8.72
CA ASN A 69 1.51 3.74 8.17
C ASN A 69 2.08 2.69 9.12
N ILE A 70 3.23 2.95 9.73
CA ILE A 70 3.85 2.02 10.69
C ILE A 70 2.99 1.88 11.93
N TYR A 71 2.43 2.98 12.43
CA TYR A 71 1.53 2.96 13.58
C TYR A 71 0.23 2.19 13.29
N LEU A 72 -0.42 2.46 12.16
CA LEU A 72 -1.63 1.75 11.74
C LEU A 72 -1.36 0.26 11.53
N PHE A 73 -0.24 -0.07 10.89
CA PHE A 73 0.17 -1.45 10.70
C PHE A 73 0.44 -2.15 12.04
N PHE A 74 1.07 -1.48 13.00
CA PHE A 74 1.23 -2.02 14.36
C PHE A 74 -0.11 -2.38 15.01
N LEU A 75 -1.11 -1.50 14.92
CA LEU A 75 -2.45 -1.77 15.44
C LEU A 75 -3.10 -2.99 14.78
N ILE A 76 -2.98 -3.10 13.45
CA ILE A 76 -3.48 -4.24 12.70
C ILE A 76 -2.72 -5.52 13.08
N SER A 77 -1.39 -5.48 13.19
CA SER A 77 -0.60 -6.65 13.56
C SER A 77 -0.98 -7.21 14.93
N LYS A 78 -1.33 -6.33 15.89
CA LYS A 78 -1.79 -6.73 17.23
C LYS A 78 -3.16 -7.40 17.23
N ILE A 79 -3.98 -7.13 16.22
CA ILE A 79 -5.29 -7.77 16.02
C ILE A 79 -5.12 -9.21 15.54
N TYR A 80 -4.18 -9.45 14.61
CA TYR A 80 -4.01 -10.75 13.96
C TYR A 80 -3.00 -11.68 14.66
N LEU A 81 -2.08 -11.12 15.44
CA LEU A 81 -1.05 -11.88 16.15
C LEU A 81 -1.34 -11.86 17.65
N ILE A 82 -1.47 -13.06 18.22
CA ILE A 82 -1.78 -13.27 19.65
C ILE A 82 -0.63 -12.73 20.52
N ASP A 83 0.62 -12.96 20.10
CA ASP A 83 1.80 -12.53 20.85
C ASP A 83 2.21 -11.09 20.48
N SER A 84 2.28 -10.21 21.48
CA SER A 84 2.80 -8.85 21.32
C SER A 84 4.22 -8.83 20.74
N SER A 85 5.06 -9.81 21.13
CA SER A 85 6.41 -10.01 20.61
C SER A 85 6.45 -10.21 19.10
N LYS A 86 5.47 -10.96 18.55
CA LYS A 86 5.31 -11.23 17.12
C LYS A 86 4.78 -9.99 16.39
N SER A 87 3.83 -9.28 16.98
CA SER A 87 3.33 -7.99 16.44
C SER A 87 4.45 -6.95 16.28
N TYR A 88 5.36 -6.84 17.26
CA TYR A 88 6.54 -5.97 17.13
C TYR A 88 7.46 -6.40 15.99
N PHE A 89 7.69 -7.71 15.85
CA PHE A 89 8.52 -8.23 14.76
C PHE A 89 7.89 -8.03 13.39
N ALA A 90 6.58 -8.24 13.25
CA ALA A 90 5.83 -7.94 12.03
C ALA A 90 5.97 -6.48 11.62
N THR A 91 5.82 -5.58 12.58
CA THR A 91 5.93 -4.14 12.34
C THR A 91 7.36 -3.74 11.99
N PHE A 92 8.35 -4.37 12.61
CA PHE A 92 9.76 -4.19 12.26
C PHE A 92 10.04 -4.59 10.80
N VAL A 93 9.58 -5.78 10.40
CA VAL A 93 9.69 -6.24 9.00
C VAL A 93 8.94 -5.30 8.05
N PHE A 94 7.73 -4.86 8.43
CA PHE A 94 6.93 -3.91 7.67
C PHE A 94 7.66 -2.58 7.42
N ALA A 95 8.27 -2.01 8.47
CA ALA A 95 8.97 -0.73 8.38
C ALA A 95 10.23 -0.81 7.50
N LEU A 96 10.92 -1.96 7.49
CA LEU A 96 12.17 -2.14 6.73
C LEU A 96 11.98 -2.46 5.25
N LEU A 97 10.74 -2.61 4.79
CA LEU A 97 10.50 -2.88 3.38
C LEU A 97 10.95 -1.72 2.51
N PRO A 98 11.76 -1.99 1.45
CA PRO A 98 12.20 -0.96 0.53
C PRO A 98 11.05 -0.10 0.01
N GLY A 99 9.91 -0.71 -0.33
CA GLY A 99 8.71 0.01 -0.75
C GLY A 99 8.13 1.00 0.26
N ILE A 100 8.14 0.62 1.55
CA ILE A 100 7.61 1.46 2.64
C ILE A 100 8.57 2.64 2.89
N ILE A 101 9.88 2.37 2.90
CA ILE A 101 10.90 3.42 3.03
C ILE A 101 10.80 4.39 1.84
N THR A 102 10.78 3.88 0.60
CA THR A 102 10.77 4.74 -0.60
C THR A 102 9.50 5.58 -0.69
N SER A 103 8.33 5.02 -0.36
CA SER A 103 7.07 5.77 -0.37
C SER A 103 7.00 6.84 0.71
N SER A 104 7.70 6.66 1.84
CA SER A 104 7.73 7.63 2.95
C SER A 104 8.70 8.79 2.71
N VAL A 105 9.68 8.61 1.81
CA VAL A 105 10.74 9.59 1.53
C VAL A 105 10.48 10.35 0.23
N ILE A 106 10.04 9.66 -0.83
CA ILE A 106 9.89 10.23 -2.17
C ILE A 106 8.47 10.79 -2.35
N ILE A 107 8.32 11.87 -3.10
CA ILE A 107 6.99 12.43 -3.46
C ILE A 107 6.22 11.41 -4.31
N ASN A 108 5.30 10.67 -3.70
CA ASN A 108 4.48 9.66 -4.37
C ASN A 108 3.10 9.49 -3.71
N LEU A 109 2.07 9.23 -4.51
CA LEU A 109 0.72 8.92 -4.04
C LEU A 109 0.66 7.64 -3.19
N ASP A 110 1.62 6.74 -3.38
CA ASP A 110 1.67 5.42 -2.77
C ASP A 110 1.49 5.43 -1.25
N VAL A 111 2.13 6.39 -0.55
CA VAL A 111 2.08 6.48 0.92
C VAL A 111 0.65 6.73 1.43
N PHE A 112 -0.12 7.55 0.72
CA PHE A 112 -1.51 7.87 1.05
C PHE A 112 -2.43 6.68 0.78
N ILE A 113 -2.19 5.97 -0.33
CA ILE A 113 -2.96 4.78 -0.69
C ILE A 113 -2.77 3.69 0.38
N ILE A 114 -1.52 3.42 0.77
CA ILE A 114 -1.22 2.44 1.83
C ILE A 114 -1.93 2.85 3.13
N THR A 115 -1.90 4.14 3.49
CA THR A 115 -2.58 4.66 4.68
C THR A 115 -4.07 4.39 4.63
N LEU A 116 -4.73 4.72 3.51
CA LEU A 116 -6.16 4.53 3.34
C LEU A 116 -6.56 3.05 3.38
N VAL A 117 -5.76 2.16 2.79
CA VAL A 117 -6.05 0.72 2.86
C VAL A 117 -5.87 0.18 4.28
N LEU A 118 -4.85 0.62 5.02
CA LEU A 118 -4.69 0.24 6.43
C LEU A 118 -5.86 0.76 7.29
N ILE A 119 -6.30 2.01 7.08
CA ILE A 119 -7.49 2.54 7.77
C ILE A 119 -8.72 1.71 7.42
N PHE A 120 -8.93 1.36 6.14
CA PHE A 120 -10.06 0.55 5.70
C PHE A 120 -10.07 -0.83 6.38
N ILE A 121 -8.92 -1.51 6.43
CA ILE A 121 -8.77 -2.81 7.14
C ILE A 121 -9.15 -2.66 8.62
N LEU A 122 -8.64 -1.62 9.27
CA LEU A 122 -8.89 -1.38 10.69
C LEU A 122 -10.38 -1.04 10.94
N ALA A 123 -11.00 -0.26 10.05
CA ALA A 123 -12.41 0.06 10.08
C ALA A 123 -13.27 -1.22 9.93
N ASN A 124 -12.90 -2.12 9.04
CA ASN A 124 -13.58 -3.41 8.85
C ASN A 124 -13.51 -4.29 10.09
N TYR A 125 -12.33 -4.34 10.73
CA TYR A 125 -12.17 -5.08 11.97
C TYR A 125 -13.02 -4.50 13.11
N LYS A 126 -13.04 -3.16 13.26
CA LYS A 126 -13.85 -2.46 14.27
C LYS A 126 -15.34 -2.35 13.91
N ARG A 127 -15.76 -2.86 12.74
CA ARG A 127 -17.13 -2.78 12.20
C ARG A 127 -17.64 -1.33 12.03
N LEU A 128 -16.74 -0.39 11.74
CA LEU A 128 -17.06 1.03 11.52
C LEU A 128 -17.41 1.29 10.05
N LYS A 129 -18.64 0.95 9.65
CA LYS A 129 -19.12 1.03 8.25
C LYS A 129 -18.96 2.41 7.61
N VAL A 130 -19.20 3.49 8.37
CA VAL A 130 -19.05 4.86 7.86
C VAL A 130 -17.61 5.14 7.44
N LEU A 131 -16.63 4.67 8.22
CA LEU A 131 -15.22 4.86 7.93
C LEU A 131 -14.77 4.00 6.74
N GLU A 132 -15.32 2.80 6.58
CA GLU A 132 -15.11 1.97 5.38
C GLU A 132 -15.58 2.69 4.12
N ILE A 133 -16.80 3.22 4.12
CA ILE A 133 -17.36 3.93 2.96
C ILE A 133 -16.57 5.20 2.66
N LEU A 134 -16.20 5.98 3.70
CA LEU A 134 -15.42 7.19 3.54
C LEU A 134 -14.04 6.89 2.93
N THR A 135 -13.35 5.86 3.41
CA THR A 135 -12.05 5.45 2.84
C THR A 135 -12.18 4.99 1.39
N MET A 136 -13.27 4.29 1.04
CA MET A 136 -13.54 3.90 -0.35
C MET A 136 -13.78 5.12 -1.26
N ILE A 137 -14.56 6.11 -0.81
CA ILE A 137 -14.80 7.35 -1.57
C ILE A 137 -13.48 8.08 -1.81
N ILE A 138 -12.64 8.22 -0.78
CA ILE A 138 -11.36 8.89 -0.92
C ILE A 138 -10.43 8.13 -1.88
N LEU A 139 -10.37 6.79 -1.77
CA LEU A 139 -9.55 5.96 -2.67
C LEU A 139 -9.98 6.08 -4.14
N LEU A 140 -11.28 6.22 -4.41
CA LEU A 140 -11.81 6.40 -5.76
C LEU A 140 -11.25 7.67 -6.41
N LEU A 141 -11.16 8.76 -5.64
CA LEU A 141 -10.77 10.08 -6.14
C LEU A 141 -9.25 10.22 -6.30
N ILE A 142 -8.47 9.57 -5.44
CA ILE A 142 -7.02 9.79 -5.37
C ILE A 142 -6.25 9.02 -6.45
N HIS A 143 -6.63 7.78 -6.76
CA HIS A 143 -5.74 6.90 -7.52
C HIS A 143 -6.42 6.04 -8.58
N LYS A 144 -5.79 5.99 -9.76
CA LYS A 144 -6.28 5.23 -10.93
C LYS A 144 -6.32 3.71 -10.70
N ALA A 145 -5.36 3.18 -9.93
CA ALA A 145 -5.29 1.74 -9.66
C ALA A 145 -6.24 1.29 -8.53
N SER A 146 -7.05 2.18 -7.94
CA SER A 146 -8.01 1.85 -6.89
C SER A 146 -9.04 0.79 -7.33
N ALA A 147 -9.27 0.63 -8.63
CA ALA A 147 -10.10 -0.43 -9.21
C ALA A 147 -9.73 -1.82 -8.69
N ILE A 148 -8.43 -2.14 -8.62
CA ILE A 148 -7.96 -3.47 -8.16
C ILE A 148 -8.36 -3.68 -6.71
N PHE A 149 -8.21 -2.66 -5.87
CA PHE A 149 -8.64 -2.69 -4.48
C PHE A 149 -10.15 -2.90 -4.36
N PHE A 150 -10.98 -2.19 -5.14
CA PHE A 150 -12.44 -2.37 -5.11
C PHE A 150 -12.89 -3.75 -5.60
N ILE A 151 -12.22 -4.33 -6.61
CA ILE A 151 -12.46 -5.72 -7.03
C ILE A 151 -12.19 -6.67 -5.86
N SER A 152 -11.05 -6.46 -5.17
CA SER A 152 -10.66 -7.26 -4.01
C SER A 152 -11.73 -7.26 -2.91
N VAL A 153 -12.19 -6.05 -2.58
CA VAL A 153 -13.20 -5.80 -1.55
C VAL A 153 -14.57 -6.35 -1.95
N SER A 154 -14.93 -6.24 -3.24
CA SER A 154 -16.16 -6.84 -3.78
C SER A 154 -16.17 -8.35 -3.58
N ILE A 155 -15.07 -9.02 -3.92
CA ILE A 155 -14.95 -10.47 -3.72
C ILE A 155 -15.09 -10.82 -2.23
N TYR A 156 -14.41 -10.09 -1.34
CA TYR A 156 -14.52 -10.30 0.11
C TYR A 156 -15.96 -10.18 0.61
N PHE A 157 -16.68 -9.11 0.26
CA PHE A 157 -18.05 -8.91 0.72
C PHE A 157 -19.06 -9.88 0.09
N ALA A 158 -18.79 -10.39 -1.11
CA ALA A 158 -19.56 -11.47 -1.72
C ALA A 158 -19.51 -12.74 -0.84
N PHE A 159 -18.31 -13.14 -0.41
CA PHE A 159 -18.12 -14.30 0.47
C PHE A 159 -18.69 -14.06 1.88
N LYS A 160 -18.62 -12.82 2.40
CA LYS A 160 -19.23 -12.44 3.68
C LYS A 160 -20.76 -12.34 3.61
N ARG A 161 -21.35 -12.38 2.41
CA ARG A 161 -22.79 -12.18 2.13
C ARG A 161 -23.33 -10.82 2.60
N ASP A 162 -22.49 -9.78 2.67
CA ASP A 162 -22.95 -8.40 2.96
C ASP A 162 -23.35 -7.71 1.65
N LYS A 163 -24.64 -7.78 1.32
CA LYS A 163 -25.19 -7.29 0.05
C LYS A 163 -24.92 -5.80 -0.17
N ILE A 164 -24.98 -4.98 0.88
CA ILE A 164 -24.86 -3.52 0.77
C ILE A 164 -23.43 -3.14 0.43
N MET A 165 -22.46 -3.68 1.17
CA MET A 165 -21.05 -3.40 0.90
C MET A 165 -20.57 -4.02 -0.42
N PHE A 166 -21.13 -5.16 -0.80
CA PHE A 166 -20.88 -5.78 -2.10
C PHE A 166 -21.37 -4.90 -3.26
N THR A 167 -22.61 -4.40 -3.22
CA THR A 167 -23.13 -3.54 -4.29
C THR A 167 -22.36 -2.22 -4.36
N LEU A 168 -22.04 -1.62 -3.21
CA LEU A 168 -21.22 -0.40 -3.15
C LEU A 168 -19.82 -0.61 -3.75
N SER A 169 -19.15 -1.71 -3.41
CA SER A 169 -17.81 -2.00 -3.94
C SER A 169 -17.82 -2.30 -5.44
N ILE A 170 -18.84 -2.96 -5.97
CA ILE A 170 -19.02 -3.10 -7.43
C ILE A 170 -19.23 -1.74 -8.09
N LEU A 171 -20.09 -0.90 -7.51
CA LEU A 171 -20.36 0.44 -8.04
C LEU A 171 -19.06 1.27 -8.09
N PHE A 172 -18.28 1.27 -7.01
CA PHE A 172 -16.97 1.93 -6.97
C PHE A 172 -15.97 1.35 -7.96
N THR A 173 -16.01 0.04 -8.19
CA THR A 173 -15.19 -0.59 -9.23
C THR A 173 -15.57 -0.07 -10.61
N ALA A 174 -16.86 -0.08 -10.95
CA ALA A 174 -17.35 0.41 -12.24
C ALA A 174 -17.03 1.89 -12.46
N THR A 175 -17.28 2.74 -11.44
CA THR A 175 -16.97 4.18 -11.53
C THR A 175 -15.47 4.42 -11.66
N SER A 176 -14.62 3.66 -10.97
CA SER A 176 -13.16 3.80 -11.11
C SER A 176 -12.68 3.50 -12.52
N ILE A 177 -13.24 2.47 -13.18
CA ILE A 177 -12.86 2.08 -14.54
C ILE A 177 -13.33 3.12 -15.56
N ILE A 178 -14.54 3.66 -15.39
CA ILE A 178 -15.11 4.67 -16.28
C ILE A 178 -14.39 6.02 -16.10
N TYR A 179 -14.24 6.49 -14.86
CA TYR A 179 -13.69 7.82 -14.56
C TYR A 179 -12.25 7.99 -15.00
N PHE A 180 -11.42 6.96 -14.88
CA PHE A 180 -10.02 7.07 -15.25
C PHE A 180 -9.73 6.91 -16.75
N ASN A 181 -10.79 6.84 -17.57
CA ASN A 181 -10.84 6.43 -18.98
C ASN A 181 -10.15 5.07 -19.14
N GLY A 182 -10.93 4.08 -19.62
CA GLY A 182 -10.54 2.67 -19.67
C GLY A 182 -9.07 2.50 -19.97
N LEU A 183 -8.39 1.68 -19.14
CA LEU A 183 -7.00 1.23 -19.37
C LEU A 183 -6.75 1.27 -20.88
N ASP A 184 -5.82 2.09 -21.38
CA ASP A 184 -5.50 2.11 -22.81
C ASP A 184 -5.03 0.70 -23.19
N ILE A 185 -5.99 -0.17 -23.53
CA ILE A 185 -5.82 -1.58 -23.84
C ILE A 185 -5.45 -1.62 -25.32
N GLY A 186 -4.29 -1.05 -25.61
CA GLY A 186 -3.72 -0.97 -26.95
C GLY A 186 -2.22 -1.23 -26.88
N GLY A 187 -1.77 -2.35 -27.46
CA GLY A 187 -0.35 -2.68 -27.54
C GLY A 187 -0.08 -4.14 -27.89
N LYS A 188 1.04 -4.40 -28.56
CA LYS A 188 1.53 -5.77 -28.80
C LYS A 188 1.96 -6.40 -27.46
N PRO A 189 1.51 -7.62 -27.12
CA PRO A 189 1.92 -8.27 -25.89
C PRO A 189 3.44 -8.49 -25.91
N LYS A 190 4.14 -7.91 -24.93
CA LYS A 190 5.55 -8.22 -24.64
C LYS A 190 5.57 -8.79 -23.23
N GLY A 191 6.07 -10.01 -23.05
CA GLY A 191 6.08 -10.69 -21.76
C GLY A 191 6.95 -9.97 -20.73
N THR A 192 6.37 -9.05 -19.97
CA THR A 192 7.02 -8.30 -18.87
C THR A 192 6.89 -9.00 -17.52
N PHE A 193 6.38 -10.24 -17.49
CA PHE A 193 6.20 -11.03 -16.28
C PHE A 193 7.45 -11.07 -15.40
N LEU A 194 8.61 -11.38 -15.97
CA LEU A 194 9.87 -11.44 -15.24
C LEU A 194 10.28 -10.08 -14.66
N ALA A 195 9.99 -8.99 -15.39
CA ALA A 195 10.26 -7.63 -14.92
C ALA A 195 9.33 -7.23 -13.76
N LEU A 196 8.06 -7.64 -13.79
CA LEU A 196 7.12 -7.44 -12.69
C LEU A 196 7.48 -8.28 -11.47
N PHE A 197 7.90 -9.53 -11.67
CA PHE A 197 8.40 -10.39 -10.60
C PHE A 197 9.66 -9.81 -9.94
N GLY A 198 10.60 -9.31 -10.75
CA GLY A 198 11.78 -8.60 -10.27
C GLY A 198 11.44 -7.31 -9.51
N LEU A 199 10.47 -6.54 -9.99
CA LEU A 199 10.00 -5.32 -9.33
C LEU A 199 9.36 -5.62 -7.97
N TYR A 200 8.51 -6.65 -7.89
CA TYR A 200 7.97 -7.10 -6.60
C TYR A 200 9.06 -7.61 -5.67
N SER A 201 10.00 -8.41 -6.17
CA SER A 201 11.13 -8.89 -5.38
C SER A 201 12.00 -7.74 -4.85
N ALA A 202 12.18 -6.66 -5.60
CA ALA A 202 12.93 -5.49 -5.17
C ALA A 202 12.19 -4.68 -4.10
N ILE A 203 10.87 -4.53 -4.24
CA ILE A 203 10.04 -3.72 -3.33
C ILE A 203 9.76 -4.44 -2.02
N PHE A 204 9.52 -5.75 -2.10
CA PHE A 204 9.28 -6.60 -0.94
C PHE A 204 10.56 -7.08 -0.27
N SER A 205 11.74 -6.96 -0.90
CA SER A 205 12.92 -7.80 -0.61
C SER A 205 12.69 -9.27 -1.02
N PRO A 206 13.66 -9.95 -1.66
CA PRO A 206 13.47 -11.30 -2.21
C PRO A 206 13.00 -12.34 -1.19
N ILE A 207 13.54 -12.28 0.03
CA ILE A 207 13.22 -13.25 1.11
C ILE A 207 11.77 -13.09 1.55
N ILE A 208 11.33 -11.86 1.79
CA ILE A 208 9.96 -11.55 2.22
C ILE A 208 8.98 -11.83 1.08
N PHE A 209 9.40 -11.63 -0.18
CA PHE A 209 8.56 -11.95 -1.32
C PHE A 209 8.23 -13.44 -1.38
N ILE A 210 9.21 -14.33 -1.14
CA ILE A 210 8.97 -15.79 -1.08
C ILE A 210 8.05 -16.15 0.09
N THR A 211 8.28 -15.60 1.29
CA THR A 211 7.43 -15.88 2.45
C THR A 211 6.00 -15.37 2.25
N PHE A 212 5.84 -14.30 1.49
CA PHE A 212 4.53 -13.83 1.09
C PHE A 212 3.76 -14.87 0.25
N PHE A 213 4.35 -15.42 -0.82
CA PHE A 213 3.69 -16.46 -1.62
C PHE A 213 3.29 -17.66 -0.77
N TYR A 214 4.22 -18.10 0.08
CA TYR A 214 3.96 -19.19 1.00
C TYR A 214 2.77 -18.88 1.92
N SER A 215 2.68 -17.65 2.44
CA SER A 215 1.56 -17.23 3.29
C SER A 215 0.22 -17.23 2.54
N LEU A 216 0.18 -16.72 1.30
CA LEU A 216 -1.03 -16.75 0.46
C LEU A 216 -1.52 -18.17 0.23
N TYR A 217 -0.60 -19.06 -0.17
CA TYR A 217 -0.89 -20.46 -0.44
C TYR A 217 -1.40 -21.17 0.81
N ARG A 218 -0.75 -20.97 1.96
CA ARG A 218 -1.14 -21.62 3.22
C ARG A 218 -2.53 -21.18 3.70
N ILE A 219 -2.89 -19.90 3.55
CA ILE A 219 -4.21 -19.40 3.96
C ILE A 219 -5.28 -19.79 2.95
N TRP A 220 -4.91 -19.93 1.68
CA TRP A 220 -5.85 -20.40 0.66
C TRP A 220 -6.45 -21.77 1.02
N LEU A 221 -5.62 -22.65 1.58
CA LEU A 221 -5.99 -23.97 2.11
C LEU A 221 -6.80 -23.92 3.42
N ARG A 222 -6.96 -22.76 4.06
CA ARG A 222 -7.82 -22.60 5.25
C ARG A 222 -9.24 -22.25 4.85
N ASP A 223 -10.21 -22.72 5.64
CA ASP A 223 -11.64 -22.48 5.41
C ASP A 223 -12.02 -21.00 5.55
N LYS A 224 -11.44 -20.32 6.54
CA LYS A 224 -11.70 -18.90 6.81
C LYS A 224 -10.57 -18.04 6.27
N LYS A 225 -10.94 -17.09 5.40
CA LYS A 225 -10.04 -16.14 4.74
C LYS A 225 -10.42 -14.74 5.21
N ASP A 226 -9.46 -13.99 5.75
CA ASP A 226 -9.72 -12.61 6.19
C ASP A 226 -9.56 -11.62 5.03
N ILE A 227 -10.00 -10.39 5.26
CA ILE A 227 -9.99 -9.34 4.24
C ILE A 227 -8.59 -9.06 3.68
N LEU A 228 -7.53 -9.18 4.50
CA LEU A 228 -6.15 -9.02 4.02
C LEU A 228 -5.77 -10.07 2.97
N TRP A 229 -6.25 -11.30 3.13
CA TRP A 229 -5.96 -12.35 2.16
C TRP A 229 -6.64 -12.05 0.82
N TYR A 230 -7.88 -11.55 0.83
CA TYR A 230 -8.57 -11.15 -0.40
C TYR A 230 -7.88 -9.98 -1.09
N ILE A 231 -7.54 -8.91 -0.35
CA ILE A 231 -6.81 -7.75 -0.89
C ILE A 231 -5.48 -8.18 -1.52
N SER A 232 -4.70 -8.99 -0.81
CA SER A 232 -3.40 -9.47 -1.30
C SER A 232 -3.51 -10.37 -2.52
N SER A 233 -4.34 -11.40 -2.41
CA SER A 233 -4.40 -12.46 -3.43
C SER A 233 -4.95 -11.92 -4.73
N THR A 234 -6.02 -11.13 -4.66
CA THR A 234 -6.63 -10.57 -5.87
C THR A 234 -5.76 -9.50 -6.51
N ALA A 235 -5.12 -8.62 -5.72
CA ALA A 235 -4.16 -7.66 -6.27
C ALA A 235 -2.98 -8.35 -6.96
N PHE A 236 -2.48 -9.43 -6.38
CA PHE A 236 -1.40 -10.23 -6.94
C PHE A 236 -1.80 -10.98 -8.21
N ILE A 237 -2.97 -11.64 -8.20
CA ILE A 237 -3.48 -12.38 -9.35
C ILE A 237 -3.75 -11.41 -10.51
N ILE A 238 -4.44 -10.30 -10.24
CA ILE A 238 -4.76 -9.28 -11.24
C ILE A 238 -3.48 -8.64 -11.79
N SER A 239 -2.46 -8.42 -10.96
CA SER A 239 -1.18 -7.86 -11.45
C SER A 239 -0.44 -8.83 -12.37
N ILE A 240 -0.45 -10.14 -12.09
CA ILE A 240 0.05 -11.15 -13.02
C ILE A 240 -0.75 -11.15 -14.33
N PHE A 241 -2.08 -11.19 -14.25
CA PHE A 241 -2.93 -11.21 -15.44
C PHE A 241 -2.71 -9.98 -16.34
N LEU A 242 -2.60 -8.79 -15.75
CA LEU A 242 -2.29 -7.55 -16.47
C LEU A 242 -0.87 -7.58 -17.06
N SER A 243 0.10 -8.12 -16.32
CA SER A 243 1.49 -8.28 -16.78
C SER A 243 1.63 -9.12 -18.04
N LEU A 244 0.78 -10.15 -18.18
CA LEU A 244 0.84 -11.06 -19.32
C LEU A 244 0.26 -10.44 -20.59
N ARG A 245 -0.61 -9.43 -20.46
CA ARG A 245 -1.28 -8.77 -21.58
C ARG A 245 -0.65 -7.47 -22.06
N GLN A 246 0.04 -6.69 -21.21
CA GLN A 246 0.35 -5.27 -21.53
C GLN A 246 1.71 -4.77 -21.02
N LYS A 247 2.25 -3.75 -21.71
CA LYS A 247 3.28 -2.85 -21.16
C LYS A 247 2.59 -1.89 -20.18
N VAL A 248 2.26 -2.36 -18.99
CA VAL A 248 1.91 -1.43 -17.90
C VAL A 248 3.14 -0.56 -17.66
N THR A 249 3.00 0.76 -17.72
CA THR A 249 4.09 1.64 -17.28
C THR A 249 4.32 1.36 -15.81
N ASN A 250 5.45 0.70 -15.52
CA ASN A 250 5.80 -0.07 -14.31
C ASN A 250 5.73 0.65 -12.95
N HIS A 251 5.22 1.89 -12.88
CA HIS A 251 5.23 2.71 -11.67
C HIS A 251 3.84 2.91 -11.01
N ARG A 252 2.75 2.35 -11.57
CA ARG A 252 1.37 2.68 -11.14
C ARG A 252 0.62 1.58 -10.39
N LEU A 253 1.11 0.33 -10.33
CA LEU A 253 0.37 -0.80 -9.74
C LEU A 253 0.86 -1.21 -8.32
N CYS A 254 2.06 -0.79 -7.93
CA CYS A 254 2.72 -1.30 -6.74
C CYS A 254 2.20 -0.84 -5.36
N PRO A 255 1.56 0.34 -5.16
CA PRO A 255 1.16 0.76 -3.81
C PRO A 255 0.15 -0.18 -3.12
N ILE A 256 -0.74 -0.78 -3.90
CA ILE A 256 -1.89 -1.54 -3.37
C ILE A 256 -1.44 -2.93 -2.90
N CYS A 257 -0.45 -3.55 -3.57
CA CYS A 257 0.07 -4.86 -3.20
C CYS A 257 0.75 -4.85 -1.83
N ASN A 258 1.39 -3.76 -1.42
CA ASN A 258 1.99 -3.70 -0.08
C ASN A 258 0.94 -3.86 1.03
N SER A 259 -0.23 -3.24 0.93
CA SER A 259 -1.15 -3.13 2.07
C SER A 259 -1.78 -4.44 2.60
N GLY A 260 -1.96 -5.47 1.76
CA GLY A 260 -2.65 -6.70 2.16
C GLY A 260 -1.74 -7.77 2.79
N TYR A 261 -0.44 -7.73 2.53
CA TYR A 261 0.44 -8.91 2.64
C TYR A 261 0.82 -9.26 4.09
N TYR A 262 0.71 -8.31 5.03
CA TYR A 262 1.62 -8.29 6.17
C TYR A 262 1.06 -8.78 7.51
N THR A 263 -0.23 -9.09 7.64
CA THR A 263 -0.70 -9.77 8.88
C THR A 263 -0.32 -11.25 8.92
N TYR A 264 0.04 -11.84 7.78
CA TYR A 264 0.19 -13.28 7.67
C TYR A 264 1.63 -13.78 7.60
N SER A 265 2.58 -12.95 7.18
CA SER A 265 4.00 -13.33 7.12
C SER A 265 4.62 -13.56 8.50
N VAL A 266 3.97 -13.11 9.59
CA VAL A 266 4.47 -13.27 10.97
C VAL A 266 3.66 -14.26 11.81
N ASN A 267 2.62 -14.88 11.24
CA ASN A 267 2.00 -16.06 11.87
C ASN A 267 2.77 -17.37 11.56
N ILE A 268 3.93 -17.25 10.90
CA ILE A 268 4.74 -18.36 10.38
C ILE A 268 6.24 -18.19 10.73
N LEU A 269 6.58 -17.13 11.47
CA LEU A 269 7.84 -17.00 12.22
C LEU A 269 7.50 -16.88 13.71
#